data_AF-A0A917VQY6-F1
#
_entry.id   AF-A0A917VQY6-F1
#
_cell.length_a   1.000
_cell.length_b   1.000
_cell.length_c   1.000
_cell.angle_alpha   90.00
_cell.angle_beta   90.00
_cell.angle_gamma   90.00
#
_symmetry.space_group_name_H-M   'P 1'
#
loop_
_entity.id
_entity.type
_entity.pdbx_description
1 polymer ?
#
loop_
_entity_poly.entity_id
_entity_poly.type
_entity_poly.pdbx_seq_one_letter_code
_entity_poly.pdbx_strand_id
1 'polypeptide(L)' 'MWTRGLNWAAITLVGVFGMLWLGVVVFAATATPGWLRVAQVVFSVSLIVWAGRRSVALLRSPA' A
#
# COMPACT_ATOMS: atom_id res chain seq x y z
N MET A 1 4.78 -21.08 12.12
CA MET A 1 3.65 -20.12 12.21
C MET A 1 4.10 -18.65 12.33
N TRP A 2 5.21 -18.35 13.01
CA TRP A 2 5.78 -16.99 13.15
C TRP A 2 5.96 -16.23 11.82
N THR A 3 6.56 -16.86 10.81
CA THR A 3 6.83 -16.24 9.51
C THR A 3 5.56 -15.81 8.78
N ARG A 4 4.46 -16.56 8.95
CA ARG A 4 3.15 -16.23 8.35
C ARG A 4 2.55 -14.99 9.02
N GLY A 5 2.67 -14.89 10.35
CA GLY A 5 2.25 -13.70 11.10
C GLY A 5 3.06 -12.46 10.71
N LEU A 6 4.38 -12.60 10.58
CA LEU A 6 5.26 -11.50 10.15
C LEU A 6 4.91 -11.01 8.73
N ASN A 7 4.62 -11.92 7.80
CA ASN A 7 4.18 -11.57 6.45
C ASN A 7 2.86 -10.80 6.47
N TRP A 8 1.91 -11.22 7.29
CA TRP A 8 0.65 -10.49 7.48
C TRP A 8 0.88 -9.09 8.05
N ALA A 9 1.72 -8.95 9.08
CA ALA A 9 2.04 -7.65 9.65
C ALA A 9 2.67 -6.70 8.61
N ALA A 10 3.62 -7.21 7.81
CA ALA A 10 4.25 -6.44 6.74
C ALA A 10 3.23 -5.98 5.68
N ILE A 11 2.33 -6.87 5.25
CA ILE A 11 1.30 -6.54 4.25
C ILE A 11 0.33 -5.49 4.79
N THR A 12 -0.13 -5.65 6.03
CA THR A 12 -1.02 -4.68 6.68
C THR A 12 -0.35 -3.32 6.78
N LEU A 13 0.92 -3.27 7.21
CA LEU A 13 1.68 -2.02 7.32
C LEU A 13 1.82 -1.33 5.96
N VAL A 14 2.19 -2.07 4.90
CA VAL A 14 2.29 -1.52 3.55
C VAL A 14 0.95 -1.01 3.02
N GLY A 15 -0.14 -1.76 3.27
CA GLY A 15 -1.49 -1.36 2.86
C GLY A 15 -1.95 -0.08 3.55
N VAL A 16 -1.79 0.00 4.88
CA VAL A 16 -2.13 1.19 5.67
C VAL A 16 -1.27 2.38 5.24
N PHE A 17 0.04 2.20 5.09
CA PHE A 17 0.94 3.25 4.61
C PHE A 17 0.52 3.77 3.24
N GLY A 18 0.22 2.88 2.28
CA GLY A 18 -0.25 3.29 0.95
C GLY A 18 -1.56 4.10 1.00
N MET A 19 -2.49 3.73 1.88
CA MET A 19 -3.74 4.46 2.08
C MET A 19 -3.52 5.85 2.71
N LEU A 20 -2.69 5.93 3.76
CA LEU A 20 -2.36 7.18 4.43
C LEU A 20 -1.60 8.12 3.49
N TRP A 21 -0.64 7.59 2.73
CA TRP A 21 0.12 8.35 1.75
C TRP A 21 -0.78 8.96 0.68
N LEU A 22 -1.77 8.21 0.18
CA LEU A 22 -2.77 8.76 -0.75
C LEU A 22 -3.54 9.95 -0.14
N GLY A 23 -3.92 9.84 1.14
CA GLY A 23 -4.50 10.96 1.89
C GLY A 23 -3.57 12.18 1.97
N VAL A 24 -2.28 11.96 2.22
CA VAL A 24 -1.26 13.02 2.22
C VAL A 24 -1.14 13.69 0.86
N VAL A 25 -1.15 12.93 -0.24
CA VAL A 25 -1.08 13.48 -1.60
C VAL A 25 -2.28 14.38 -1.93
N VAL A 26 -3.47 14.00 -1.45
CA VAL A 26 -4.68 14.82 -1.59
C VAL A 26 -4.59 16.08 -0.72
N PHE A 27 -4.13 15.94 0.52
CA PHE A 27 -4.00 17.07 1.46
C PHE A 27 -2.94 18.09 1.02
N ALA A 28 -1.74 17.61 0.69
CA ALA A 28 -0.60 18.42 0.27
C ALA A 28 -0.67 18.82 -1.21
N ALA A 29 -1.85 18.71 -1.81
CA ALA A 29 -2.08 18.93 -3.21
C ALA A 29 -1.37 20.22 -3.69
N THR A 30 -1.73 21.37 -3.14
CA THR A 30 -1.30 22.68 -3.65
C THR A 30 0.22 22.92 -3.57
N ALA A 31 0.97 22.11 -2.83
CA ALA A 31 2.41 22.25 -2.64
C ALA A 31 3.26 21.55 -3.72
N THR A 32 2.68 20.68 -4.56
CA THR A 32 3.44 19.85 -5.52
C THR A 32 2.97 20.05 -6.96
N PRO A 33 3.88 20.11 -7.95
CA PRO A 33 3.53 20.07 -9.37
C PRO A 33 2.62 18.89 -9.73
N GLY A 34 1.66 19.12 -10.64
CA GLY A 34 0.62 18.13 -10.98
C GLY A 34 1.18 16.77 -11.42
N TRP A 35 2.27 16.75 -12.20
CA TRP A 35 2.91 15.50 -12.64
C TRP A 35 3.51 14.68 -11.49
N LEU A 36 4.09 15.35 -10.49
CA LEU A 36 4.62 14.68 -9.30
C LEU A 36 3.49 14.08 -8.46
N ARG A 37 2.33 14.73 -8.39
CA ARG A 37 1.16 14.11 -7.74
C ARG A 37 0.70 12.85 -8.45
N VAL A 38 0.66 12.84 -9.79
CA VAL A 38 0.29 11.65 -10.55
C VAL A 38 1.23 10.50 -10.20
N ALA A 39 2.54 10.74 -10.16
CA ALA A 39 3.52 9.74 -9.74
C ALA A 39 3.28 9.26 -8.29
N GLN A 40 2.97 10.16 -7.36
CA GLN A 40 2.67 9.81 -5.97
C GLN A 40 1.38 9.01 -5.80
N VAL A 41 0.33 9.33 -6.58
CA VAL A 41 -0.92 8.56 -6.62
C VAL A 41 -0.65 7.16 -7.17
N VAL A 42 0.06 7.06 -8.30
CA VAL A 42 0.44 5.76 -8.90
C VAL A 42 1.24 4.93 -7.92
N PHE A 43 2.18 5.54 -7.19
CA PHE A 43 2.95 4.88 -6.14
C PHE A 43 2.02 4.34 -5.03
N SER A 44 1.13 5.17 -4.49
CA SER A 44 0.16 4.77 -3.46
C SER A 44 -0.71 3.59 -3.89
N VAL A 45 -1.29 3.69 -5.09
CA VAL A 45 -2.16 2.66 -5.67
C VAL A 45 -1.37 1.36 -5.88
N SER A 46 -0.12 1.44 -6.33
CA SER A 46 0.73 0.27 -6.53
C SER A 46 0.98 -0.48 -5.22
N LEU A 47 1.20 0.24 -4.10
CA LEU A 47 1.36 -0.37 -2.78
C LEU A 47 0.08 -1.07 -2.32
N ILE A 48 -1.08 -0.43 -2.47
CA ILE A 48 -2.39 -1.00 -2.10
C ILE A 48 -2.67 -2.27 -2.92
N VAL A 49 -2.47 -2.20 -4.25
CA VAL A 49 -2.65 -3.36 -5.14
C VAL A 49 -1.68 -4.48 -4.81
N TRP A 50 -0.42 -4.17 -4.53
CA TRP A 50 0.56 -5.16 -4.10
C TRP A 50 0.16 -5.84 -2.79
N ALA A 51 -0.27 -5.05 -1.80
CA ALA A 51 -0.72 -5.56 -0.50
C ALA A 51 -1.94 -6.47 -0.69
N GLY A 52 -2.94 -6.06 -1.46
CA GLY A 52 -4.12 -6.87 -1.77
C GLY A 52 -3.78 -8.19 -2.46
N ARG A 53 -2.90 -8.17 -3.47
CA ARG A 53 -2.44 -9.40 -4.15
C ARG A 53 -1.72 -10.35 -3.19
N ARG A 54 -0.89 -9.82 -2.28
CA ARG A 54 -0.18 -10.63 -1.29
C ARG A 54 -1.10 -11.21 -0.22
N SER A 55 -2.10 -10.45 0.25
CA SER A 55 -3.15 -10.96 1.15
C SER A 55 -3.89 -12.14 0.51
N VAL A 56 -4.32 -12.00 -0.75
CA VAL A 56 -5.01 -13.07 -1.48
C VAL A 56 -4.11 -14.29 -1.63
N ALA A 57 -2.83 -14.12 -1.97
CA ALA A 57 -1.89 -15.23 -2.09
C ALA A 57 -1.71 -15.99 -0.75
N LEU A 58 -1.57 -15.27 0.37
CA LEU A 58 -1.45 -15.88 1.70
C LEU A 58 -2.73 -16.57 2.17
N LEU A 59 -3.90 -16.12 1.73
CA LEU A 59 -5.16 -16.80 2.00
C LEU A 59 -5.30 -18.08 1.18
N ARG A 60 -4.85 -18.06 -0.08
CA ARG A 60 -4.91 -19.21 -1.01
C ARG A 60 -3.87 -20.28 -0.76
N SER A 61 -2.82 -20.00 0.00
CA SER A 61 -1.87 -21.00 0.49
C SER A 61 -2.19 -21.35 1.95
N PRO A 62 -3.18 -22.24 2.22
CA PRO A 62 -3.29 -22.88 3.52
C PRO A 62 -1.96 -23.63 3.76
N ALA A 63 -1.43 -23.49 4.98
CA ALA A 63 -0.17 -24.11 5.35
C ALA A 63 -0.33 -25.64 5.41
#